data_AF-N1V764-F1
#
_entry.id   AF-N1V764-F1
#
_cell.length_a   1.000
_cell.length_b   1.000
_cell.length_c   1.000
_cell.angle_alpha   90.00
_cell.angle_beta   90.00
_cell.angle_gamma   90.00
#
_symmetry.space_group_name_H-M   'P 1'
#
loop_
_entity.id
_entity.type
_entity.pdbx_description
1 polymer ?
#
loop_
_entity_poly.entity_id
_entity_poly.type
_entity_poly.pdbx_seq_one_letter_code
_entity_poly.pdbx_strand_id
1 'polypeptide(L)'
;MSAERGNDEWAAILDSMEADLVRALQQLEGHSDPVMEVAQWTPPVGAGAVPAELEERARKLLASQAEVAGMLAVAKRQTAQHLDAVSRIPEPDRLRESIYLDITG
;
A
#
# COMPACT_ATOMS: atom_id res chain seq x y z
N MET A 1 -17.19 -30.43 -15.60
CA MET A 1 -17.19 -30.49 -14.12
C MET A 1 -15.82 -30.29 -13.45
N SER A 2 -14.72 -30.97 -13.80
CA SER A 2 -13.42 -30.69 -13.15
C SER A 2 -12.73 -29.40 -13.65
N ALA A 3 -12.88 -29.06 -14.94
CA ALA A 3 -12.32 -27.84 -15.50
C ALA A 3 -13.04 -26.56 -15.03
N GLU A 4 -14.37 -26.61 -14.89
CA GLU A 4 -15.18 -25.50 -14.35
C GLU A 4 -14.80 -25.16 -12.90
N ARG A 5 -14.56 -26.18 -12.06
CA ARG A 5 -14.10 -25.95 -10.68
C ARG A 5 -12.75 -25.23 -10.61
N GLY A 6 -11.80 -25.60 -11.47
CA GLY A 6 -10.50 -24.91 -11.53
C GLY A 6 -10.64 -23.46 -12.03
N ASN A 7 -11.59 -23.20 -12.94
CA ASN A 7 -11.89 -21.86 -13.40
C ASN A 7 -12.49 -20.99 -12.28
N ASP A 8 -13.47 -21.52 -11.55
CA ASP A 8 -14.09 -20.81 -10.42
C ASP A 8 -13.10 -20.54 -9.29
N GLU A 9 -12.19 -21.49 -9.02
CA GLU A 9 -11.12 -21.31 -8.04
C GLU A 9 -10.14 -20.20 -8.44
N TRP A 10 -9.68 -20.19 -9.71
CA TRP A 10 -8.84 -19.11 -10.23
C TRP A 10 -9.55 -17.77 -10.25
N ALA A 11 -10.83 -17.74 -10.60
CA ALA A 11 -11.62 -16.51 -10.55
C ALA A 11 -11.68 -15.95 -9.11
N ALA A 12 -11.97 -16.79 -8.11
CA ALA A 12 -12.01 -16.37 -6.71
C ALA A 12 -10.65 -15.87 -6.20
N ILE A 13 -9.56 -16.53 -6.62
CA ILE A 13 -8.19 -16.07 -6.34
C ILE A 13 -8.00 -14.66 -6.93
N LEU A 14 -8.27 -14.46 -8.22
CA LEU A 14 -8.09 -13.16 -8.88
C LEU A 14 -8.98 -12.07 -8.27
N ASP A 15 -10.22 -12.40 -7.88
CA ASP A 15 -11.13 -11.47 -7.19
C ASP A 15 -10.52 -10.97 -5.86
N SER A 16 -9.94 -11.87 -5.06
CA SER A 16 -9.29 -11.50 -3.80
C SER A 16 -8.10 -10.58 -4.05
N MET A 17 -7.27 -10.89 -5.05
CA MET A 17 -6.10 -10.08 -5.40
C MET A 17 -6.47 -8.69 -5.90
N GLU A 18 -7.56 -8.58 -6.67
CA GLU A 18 -8.10 -7.31 -7.14
C GLU A 18 -8.65 -6.47 -5.98
N ALA A 19 -9.35 -7.08 -5.03
CA ALA A 19 -9.82 -6.40 -3.83
C ALA A 19 -8.67 -5.84 -2.99
N ASP A 20 -7.59 -6.60 -2.85
CA ASP A 20 -6.38 -6.15 -2.14
C ASP A 20 -5.68 -4.99 -2.87
N LEU A 21 -5.65 -5.02 -4.20
CA LEU A 21 -5.11 -3.92 -5.00
C LEU A 21 -5.93 -2.63 -4.83
N VAL A 22 -7.26 -2.72 -4.84
CA VAL A 22 -8.16 -1.57 -4.60
C VAL A 22 -7.91 -0.96 -3.22
N ARG A 23 -7.74 -1.80 -2.18
CA ARG A 23 -7.41 -1.31 -0.83
C ARG A 23 -6.05 -0.60 -0.80
N ALA A 24 -5.04 -1.15 -1.46
CA ALA A 24 -3.71 -0.54 -1.53
C ALA A 24 -3.75 0.85 -2.21
N LEU A 25 -4.56 0.99 -3.26
CA LEU A 25 -4.78 2.28 -3.95
C LEU A 25 -5.46 3.31 -3.03
N GLN A 26 -6.55 2.93 -2.35
CA GLN A 26 -7.24 3.81 -1.40
C GLN A 26 -6.31 4.31 -0.29
N GLN A 27 -5.42 3.44 0.19
CA GLN A 27 -4.42 3.81 1.19
C GLN A 27 -3.40 4.82 0.64
N LEU A 28 -2.93 4.64 -0.60
CA LEU A 28 -2.03 5.60 -1.25
C LEU A 28 -2.67 6.99 -1.40
N GLU A 29 -3.96 7.03 -1.68
CA GLU A 29 -4.72 8.27 -1.82
C GLU A 29 -5.06 8.93 -0.46
N GLY A 30 -4.72 8.29 0.66
CA GLY A 30 -4.98 8.81 2.00
C GLY A 30 -6.42 8.61 2.48
N HIS A 31 -7.18 7.72 1.83
CA HIS A 31 -8.58 7.42 2.16
C HIS A 31 -8.74 6.32 3.24
N SER A 32 -7.70 5.95 3.99
CA SER A 32 -7.76 4.84 4.98
C SER A 32 -6.97 5.13 6.26
N ASP A 33 -7.46 4.59 7.37
CA ASP A 33 -6.82 4.69 8.70
C ASP A 33 -5.41 4.05 8.71
N PRO A 34 -4.43 4.61 9.43
CA PRO A 34 -3.00 4.33 9.26
C PRO A 34 -2.50 2.98 9.80
N VAL A 35 -3.39 2.05 10.19
CA VAL A 35 -2.97 0.76 10.75
C VAL A 35 -3.81 -0.37 10.17
N MET A 36 -3.55 -0.70 8.91
CA MET A 36 -4.02 -1.96 8.35
C MET A 36 -2.89 -2.98 8.50
N GLU A 37 -3.12 -4.06 9.26
CA GLU A 37 -2.27 -5.24 9.16
C GLU A 37 -2.30 -5.70 7.70
N VAL A 38 -1.16 -5.61 7.02
CA VAL A 38 -0.99 -6.24 5.71
C VAL A 38 -1.18 -7.72 5.95
N ALA A 39 -2.36 -8.25 5.61
CA ALA A 39 -2.63 -9.67 5.69
C ALA A 39 -1.50 -10.41 4.95
N GLN A 40 -0.86 -11.35 5.63
CA GLN A 40 0.25 -12.09 5.05
C GLN A 40 -0.28 -12.90 3.87
N TRP A 41 0.00 -12.42 2.65
CA TRP A 41 -0.38 -13.11 1.43
C TRP A 41 0.18 -14.53 1.45
N THR A 42 -0.69 -15.51 1.28
CA THR A 42 -0.31 -16.91 1.11
C THR A 42 -0.67 -17.34 -0.31
N PRO A 43 0.32 -17.74 -1.13
CA PRO A 43 0.03 -18.21 -2.48
C PRO A 43 -0.96 -19.39 -2.45
N PRO A 44 -1.99 -19.38 -3.31
CA PRO A 44 -2.93 -20.49 -3.38
C PRO A 44 -2.19 -21.76 -3.83
N VAL A 45 -2.34 -22.83 -3.05
CA VAL A 45 -1.73 -24.13 -3.35
C VAL A 45 -2.73 -25.01 -4.11
N GLY A 46 -2.27 -25.69 -5.16
CA GLY A 46 -3.08 -26.69 -5.85
C GLY A 46 -4.02 -26.17 -6.95
N ALA A 47 -4.07 -24.86 -7.20
CA ALA A 47 -4.94 -24.25 -8.24
C ALA A 47 -4.56 -24.66 -9.69
N GLY A 48 -3.41 -25.29 -9.91
CA GLY A 48 -2.98 -25.72 -11.24
C GLY A 48 -2.59 -24.55 -12.15
N ALA A 49 -2.67 -24.73 -13.46
CA ALA A 49 -2.39 -23.66 -14.42
C ALA A 49 -3.58 -22.69 -14.54
N VAL A 50 -3.31 -21.42 -14.81
CA VAL A 50 -4.35 -20.41 -15.07
C VAL A 50 -5.13 -20.79 -16.34
N PRO A 51 -6.47 -20.84 -16.31
CA PRO A 51 -7.30 -21.05 -17.49
C PRO A 51 -7.07 -19.97 -18.54
N ALA A 52 -7.12 -20.32 -19.82
CA ALA A 52 -6.84 -19.41 -20.94
C ALA A 52 -7.79 -18.20 -20.96
N GLU A 53 -9.03 -18.39 -20.51
CA GLU A 53 -10.06 -17.37 -20.42
C GLU A 53 -9.74 -16.29 -19.36
N LEU A 54 -8.96 -16.65 -18.34
CA LEU A 54 -8.54 -15.76 -17.26
C LEU A 54 -7.14 -15.19 -17.46
N GLU A 55 -6.40 -15.63 -18.47
CA GLU A 55 -5.01 -15.23 -18.70
C GLU A 55 -4.87 -13.71 -18.89
N GLU A 56 -5.74 -13.12 -19.72
CA GLU A 56 -5.74 -11.67 -19.96
C GLU A 56 -6.03 -10.88 -18.69
N ARG A 57 -6.95 -11.38 -17.86
CA ARG A 57 -7.29 -10.78 -16.56
C ARG A 57 -6.10 -10.83 -15.61
N ALA A 58 -5.46 -11.99 -15.49
CA ALA A 58 -4.28 -12.17 -14.66
C ALA A 58 -3.11 -11.28 -15.12
N ARG A 59 -2.89 -11.15 -16.43
CA ARG A 59 -1.84 -10.26 -16.99
C ARG A 59 -2.11 -8.78 -16.66
N LYS A 60 -3.36 -8.33 -16.80
CA LYS A 60 -3.74 -6.95 -16.42
C LYS A 60 -3.54 -6.69 -14.94
N LEU A 61 -4.00 -7.60 -14.09
CA LEU A 61 -3.82 -7.49 -12.64
C LEU A 61 -2.34 -7.40 -12.26
N LEU A 62 -1.48 -8.24 -12.84
CA LEU A 62 -0.05 -8.20 -12.58
C LEU A 62 0.59 -6.86 -12.97
N ALA A 63 0.19 -6.30 -14.11
CA ALA A 63 0.67 -4.98 -14.55
C ALA A 63 0.26 -3.88 -13.57
N SER A 64 -1.01 -3.87 -13.13
CA SER A 64 -1.50 -2.89 -12.15
C SER A 64 -0.82 -3.04 -10.79
N GLN A 65 -0.57 -4.26 -10.33
CA GLN A 65 0.18 -4.51 -9.10
C GLN A 65 1.62 -3.96 -9.18
N ALA A 66 2.29 -4.12 -10.32
CA ALA A 66 3.64 -3.57 -10.52
C ALA A 66 3.65 -2.03 -10.50
N GLU A 67 2.64 -1.39 -11.08
CA GLU A 67 2.47 0.06 -11.05
C GLU A 67 2.28 0.57 -9.61
N VAL A 68 1.34 -0.03 -8.86
CA VAL A 68 1.07 0.34 -7.46
C VAL A 68 2.29 0.12 -6.57
N ALA A 69 3.03 -0.97 -6.76
CA ALA A 69 4.29 -1.20 -6.05
C ALA A 69 5.32 -0.09 -6.33
N GLY A 70 5.39 0.39 -7.58
CA GLY A 70 6.20 1.53 -7.96
C GLY A 70 5.80 2.82 -7.25
N MET A 71 4.51 3.13 -7.21
CA MET A 71 3.97 4.31 -6.51
C MET A 71 4.23 4.24 -5.01
N LEU A 72 4.02 3.07 -4.38
CA LEU A 72 4.29 2.86 -2.97
C LEU A 72 5.77 3.05 -2.62
N ALA A 73 6.67 2.56 -3.49
CA ALA A 73 8.10 2.77 -3.31
C ALA A 73 8.51 4.26 -3.41
N VAL A 74 7.85 5.04 -4.28
CA VAL A 74 8.04 6.49 -4.36
C VAL A 74 7.55 7.17 -3.09
N ALA A 75 6.32 6.88 -2.65
CA ALA A 75 5.73 7.46 -1.43
C ALA A 75 6.62 7.19 -0.20
N LYS A 76 7.09 5.94 -0.03
CA LYS A 76 7.99 5.57 1.07
C LYS A 76 9.29 6.40 1.07
N ARG A 77 9.90 6.64 -0.10
CA ARG A 77 11.11 7.48 -0.21
C ARG A 77 10.83 8.93 0.18
N GLN A 78 9.69 9.49 -0.23
CA GLN A 78 9.30 10.85 0.13
C GLN A 78 9.06 10.99 1.64
N THR A 79 8.37 10.03 2.27
CA THR A 79 8.18 10.01 3.72
C THR A 79 9.52 9.93 4.46
N ALA A 80 10.45 9.10 4.01
CA ALA A 80 11.78 8.99 4.61
C ALA A 80 12.57 10.30 4.52
N GLN A 81 12.51 11.00 3.38
CA GLN A 81 13.13 12.32 3.21
C GLN A 81 12.50 13.37 4.13
N HIS A 82 11.18 13.35 4.28
CA HIS A 82 10.49 14.27 5.18
C HIS A 82 10.91 14.03 6.65
N LEU A 83 11.02 12.77 7.07
CA LEU A 83 11.47 12.43 8.41
C LEU A 83 12.94 12.83 8.66
N ASP A 84 13.81 12.66 7.67
CA ASP A 84 15.21 13.10 7.73
C ASP A 84 15.32 14.64 7.78
N ALA A 85 14.45 15.38 7.11
CA ALA A 85 14.40 16.83 7.22
C ALA A 85 13.93 17.30 8.62
N VAL A 86 12.95 16.61 9.22
CA VAL A 86 12.47 16.90 10.58
C VAL A 86 13.54 16.54 11.62
N SER A 87 14.22 15.40 11.47
CA SER A 87 15.24 14.95 12.44
C SER A 87 16.51 15.81 12.43
N ARG A 88 16.76 16.56 11.35
CA ARG A 88 17.88 17.50 11.22
C ARG A 88 17.63 18.86 11.85
N ILE A 89 16.43 19.14 12.35
CA ILE A 89 16.15 20.34 13.13
C ILE A 89 16.87 20.15 14.48
N PRO A 90 17.91 20.94 14.81
CA PRO A 90 18.53 20.89 16.12
C PRO A 90 17.47 21.24 17.17
N GLU A 91 17.28 20.39 18.18
CA GLU A 91 16.49 20.77 19.36
C GLU A 91 17.11 22.05 19.93
N PRO A 92 16.35 23.15 20.08
CA PRO A 92 16.87 24.32 20.74
C PRO A 92 17.06 24.00 22.21
N ASP A 93 18.27 23.57 22.59
CA ASP A 93 18.77 23.58 23.98
C ASP A 93 19.00 25.03 24.49
N ARG A 94 18.14 25.95 24.04
CA ARG A 94 18.09 27.38 24.38
C ARG A 94 16.64 27.83 24.55
N LEU A 95 15.84 27.06 25.27
CA LEU A 95 14.62 27.55 25.91
C LEU A 95 14.88 27.90 27.39
N ARG A 96 16.06 28.47 27.68
CA ARG A 96 16.35 29.19 28.93
C ARG A 96 16.48 30.69 28.69
N GLU A 97 15.54 31.24 27.94
CA GLU A 97 15.19 32.67 28.04
C GLU A 97 13.77 32.82 27.48
N SER A 98 12.80 32.37 28.29
CA SER A 98 11.38 32.63 28.04
C SER A 98 11.12 34.11 28.28
N ILE A 99 11.39 34.93 27.26
CA ILE A 99 11.02 36.34 27.24
C ILE A 99 9.50 36.38 27.04
N TYR A 100 8.75 36.45 28.14
CA TYR A 100 7.35 36.86 28.10
C TYR A 100 7.33 38.34 27.69
N LEU A 101 7.02 38.59 26.43
CA LEU A 101 6.65 39.91 25.95
C LEU A 101 5.25 40.21 26.50
N ASP A 102 5.21 40.86 27.65
CA ASP A 102 4.00 41.43 28.25
C ASP A 102 3.51 42.57 27.35
N ILE A 103 2.53 42.28 26.51
CA ILE A 103 1.73 43.29 25.82
C ILE A 103 0.61 43.71 26.75
N THR A 104 0.93 44.63 27.65
CA THR A 104 -0.04 45.48 28.34
C THR A 104 0.23 46.93 27.95
N GLY A 105 -0.63 47.48 27.10
CA GLY A 105 -0.65 48.88 26.68
C GLY A 105 -2.02 49.24 26.13
#